data_AF-X1PWK6-F1
#
_entry.id   AF-X1PWK6-F1
#
_cell.length_a   1.000
_cell.length_b   1.000
_cell.length_c   1.000
_cell.angle_alpha   90.00
_cell.angle_beta   90.00
_cell.angle_gamma   90.00
#
_symmetry.space_group_name_H-M   'P 1'
#
loop_
_entity.id
_entity.type
_entity.pdbx_description
1 polymer ?
#
loop_
_entity_poly.entity_id
_entity_poly.type
_entity_poly.pdbx_seq_one_letter_code
_entity_poly.pdbx_strand_id
1 'polypeptide(L)' 'MNYVYWQSEPELWTVGYYSPDGERHPESDHSSKEDAAARVHYLNGGNEPENPSIPHGDELQEPRRSRS' A
#
# COMPACT_ATOMS: atom_id res chain seq x y z
N MET A 1 -14.83 -5.34 3.84
CA MET A 1 -14.86 -4.31 4.91
C MET A 1 -14.28 -3.03 4.33
N ASN A 2 -14.89 -1.88 4.60
CA ASN A 2 -14.39 -0.59 4.11
C ASN A 2 -13.59 0.08 5.23
N TYR A 3 -12.31 0.32 4.99
CA TYR A 3 -11.42 1.00 5.92
C TYR A 3 -11.56 2.51 5.78
N VAL A 4 -11.44 3.21 6.90
CA VAL A 4 -11.52 4.65 7.00
C VAL A 4 -10.47 5.15 7.99
N TYR A 5 -10.10 6.42 7.90
CA TYR A 5 -9.24 7.09 8.86
C TYR A 5 -10.00 8.23 9.54
N TRP A 6 -9.67 8.51 10.80
CA TRP A 6 -10.19 9.65 11.55
C TRP A 6 -9.10 10.26 12.41
N GLN A 7 -9.20 11.57 12.66
CA GLN A 7 -8.31 12.25 13.58
C GLN A 7 -8.75 11.91 15.01
N SER A 8 -7.90 11.18 15.74
CA SER A 8 -8.12 10.87 17.15
C SER A 8 -7.59 11.98 18.05
N GLU A 9 -6.47 12.60 17.67
CA GLU A 9 -5.83 13.72 18.37
C GLU A 9 -5.28 14.74 17.36
N PRO A 10 -4.93 15.99 17.76
CA PRO A 10 -4.48 17.02 16.83
C PRO A 10 -3.35 16.58 15.89
N GLU A 11 -2.47 15.68 16.37
CA GLU A 11 -1.30 15.17 15.66
C GLU A 11 -1.37 13.64 15.45
N LEU A 12 -2.53 13.01 15.69
CA LEU A 12 -2.71 11.57 15.59
C LEU A 12 -3.93 11.20 14.75
N TRP A 13 -3.69 10.36 13.75
CA TRP A 13 -4.69 9.83 12.83
C TRP A 13 -4.79 8.32 13.02
N THR A 14 -5.99 7.84 13.31
CA THR A 14 -6.25 6.40 13.48
C THR A 14 -6.93 5.85 12.24
N VAL A 15 -6.42 4.73 11.74
CA VAL A 15 -6.99 3.92 10.67
C VAL A 15 -7.77 2.76 11.28
N GLY A 16 -8.95 2.46 10.75
CA GLY A 16 -9.76 1.35 11.19
C GLY A 16 -11.02 1.15 10.36
N TYR A 17 -11.96 0.35 10.86
CA TYR A 17 -13.24 0.11 10.18
C TYR A 17 -14.38 0.08 11.18
N TYR A 18 -15.60 0.19 10.66
CA TYR A 18 -16.82 0.03 11.44
C TYR A 18 -17.37 -1.38 11.25
N SER A 19 -17.65 -2.06 12.37
CA SER A 19 -18.40 -3.31 12.37
C SER A 19 -19.87 -3.06 11.98
N PRO A 20 -20.60 -4.08 11.50
CA PRO A 20 -22.02 -3.95 11.17
C PRO A 20 -22.88 -3.52 12.37
N ASP A 21 -22.42 -3.82 13.59
CA ASP A 21 -23.01 -3.39 14.86
C ASP A 21 -22.73 -1.91 15.21
N GLY A 22 -21.93 -1.21 14.41
CA GLY A 22 -21.56 0.18 14.60
C GLY A 22 -20.33 0.41 15.50
N GLU A 23 -19.69 -0.67 16.00
CA GLU A 23 -18.45 -0.56 16.76
C GLU A 23 -17.26 -0.15 15.90
N ARG A 24 -16.41 0.73 16.44
CA ARG A 24 -15.16 1.17 15.82
C ARG A 24 -14.04 0.21 16.18
N HIS A 25 -13.39 -0.37 15.17
CA HIS A 25 -12.20 -1.19 15.35
C HIS A 25 -10.97 -0.44 14.83
N PRO A 26 -10.15 0.15 15.72
CA PRO A 26 -8.87 0.74 15.34
C PRO A 26 -7.87 -0.35 14.94
N GLU A 27 -7.13 -0.12 13.86
CA GLU A 27 -6.04 -0.98 13.39
C GLU A 27 -4.67 -0.35 13.67
N SER A 28 -4.47 0.91 13.32
CA SER A 28 -3.15 1.58 13.37
C SER A 28 -3.28 3.08 13.53
N ASP A 29 -2.31 3.66 14.23
CA ASP A 29 -2.15 5.09 14.42
C ASP A 29 -0.99 5.65 13.59
N HIS A 30 -1.17 6.88 13.12
CA HIS A 30 -0.26 7.56 12.20
C HIS A 30 -0.14 9.02 12.61
N SER A 31 1.07 9.56 12.56
CA SER A 31 1.33 10.96 12.93
C SER A 31 0.91 11.96 11.84
N SER A 32 0.43 11.50 10.68
CA SER A 32 0.09 12.35 9.55
C SER A 32 -1.08 11.80 8.76
N LYS A 33 -1.91 12.71 8.26
CA LYS A 33 -3.11 12.38 7.48
C LYS A 33 -2.77 11.62 6.20
N GLU A 34 -1.67 11.99 5.55
CA GLU A 34 -1.21 11.39 4.29
C GLU A 34 -0.89 9.90 4.47
N ASP A 35 -0.20 9.55 5.56
CA ASP A 35 0.19 8.19 5.89
C ASP A 35 -1.04 7.33 6.22
N ALA A 36 -1.97 7.87 7.01
CA ALA A 36 -3.26 7.22 7.30
C ALA A 36 -4.10 7.02 6.02
N ALA A 37 -4.10 7.99 5.11
CA ALA A 37 -4.85 7.91 3.86
C ALA A 37 -4.24 6.87 2.90
N ALA A 38 -2.91 6.79 2.79
CA ALA A 38 -2.21 5.78 2.02
C ALA A 38 -2.52 4.37 2.55
N ARG A 39 -2.49 4.20 3.88
CA ARG A 39 -2.84 2.93 4.52
C ARG A 39 -4.27 2.51 4.24
N VAL A 40 -5.24 3.43 4.40
CA VAL A 40 -6.65 3.19 4.08
C VAL A 40 -6.85 2.85 2.60
N HIS A 41 -6.13 3.52 1.70
CA HIS A 41 -6.19 3.23 0.27
C HIS A 41 -5.75 1.79 -0.02
N TYR A 42 -4.60 1.38 0.51
CA TYR A 42 -4.08 0.02 0.40
C TYR A 42 -5.06 -1.03 0.95
N LEU A 43 -5.58 -0.81 2.17
CA LEU A 43 -6.50 -1.75 2.83
C LEU A 43 -7.85 -1.88 2.10
N ASN A 44 -8.28 -0.84 1.39
CA ASN A 44 -9.46 -0.87 0.54
C ASN A 44 -9.21 -1.50 -0.84
N GLY A 45 -8.02 -2.08 -1.07
CA GLY A 45 -7.67 -2.72 -2.34
C GLY A 45 -7.07 -1.78 -3.37
N GLY A 46 -6.66 -0.57 -2.95
CA GLY A 46 -5.81 0.32 -3.74
C GLY A 46 -4.42 -0.25 -3.86
N ASN A 47 -4.23 -1.19 -4.78
CA ASN A 47 -2.92 -1.64 -5.18
C ASN A 47 -2.26 -0.47 -5.92
N GLU A 48 -1.07 -0.05 -5.48
CA GLU A 48 -0.26 0.86 -6.29
C GLU A 48 -0.11 0.24 -7.69
N PRO A 49 -0.14 1.03 -8.77
CA PRO A 49 0.07 0.48 -10.09
C PRO A 49 1.40 -0.26 -10.08
N GLU A 50 1.29 -1.58 -10.19
CA GLU A 50 2.37 -2.53 -10.33
C GLU A 50 3.28 -1.93 -11.39
N ASN A 51 4.40 -1.33 -10.99
CA ASN A 51 5.29 -0.65 -11.90
C ASN A 51 5.73 -1.68 -12.95
N PRO A 52 5.25 -1.65 -14.21
CA PRO A 52 5.59 -2.70 -15.17
C PRO A 52 7.00 -2.48 -15.76
N SER A 53 7.90 -1.83 -15.01
CA SER A 53 9.25 -1.49 -15.46
C SER A 53 10.24 -2.66 -15.39
N ILE A 54 9.79 -3.90 -15.14
CA ILE A 54 10.56 -5.07 -15.56
C ILE A 54 9.99 -5.48 -16.93
N PRO A 55 10.58 -5.06 -18.06
CA PRO A 55 10.50 -5.92 -19.21
C PRO A 55 11.08 -7.25 -18.74
N HIS A 56 10.24 -8.28 -18.68
CA HIS A 56 10.67 -9.67 -18.57
C HIS A 56 11.38 -9.99 -19.90
N GLY A 57 12.58 -9.42 -20.04
CA GLY A 57 13.50 -9.58 -21.15
C GLY A 57 14.19 -10.90 -20.95
N ASP A 58 13.55 -11.92 -21.49
CA ASP A 58 14.17 -13.14 -21.96
C ASP A 58 15.55 -12.85 -22.60
N GLU A 59 16.50 -13.75 -22.34
CA GLU A 59 17.79 -13.87 -23.04
C GLU A 59 18.95 -12.94 -22.63
N LEU A 60 19.76 -13.43 -21.67
CA LEU A 60 21.18 -13.10 -21.62
C LEU A 60 21.84 -13.59 -22.91
N GLN A 61 21.95 -12.74 -23.93
CA GLN A 61 22.87 -12.97 -25.04
C GLN A 61 24.30 -12.84 -24.51
N GLU A 62 24.88 -13.98 -24.10
CA GLU A 62 26.33 -14.08 -23.98
C GLU A 62 26.93 -13.96 -25.39
N PRO A 63 27.80 -12.97 -25.68
CA PRO A 63 28.64 -13.07 -26.85
C PRO A 63 29.57 -14.25 -26.60
N ARG A 64 29.33 -15.36 -27.30
CA ARG A 64 30.26 -16.49 -27.31
C ARG A 64 31.63 -15.92 -27.65
N ARG A 65 32.54 -15.95 -26.67
CA ARG A 65 33.97 -15.66 -26.85
C ARG A 65 34.42 -16.29 -28.17
N SER A 66 34.82 -15.45 -29.12
CA SER A 66 35.53 -15.88 -30.31
C SER A 66 36.73 -16.70 -29.87
N ARG A 67 36.66 -18.00 -30.14
CA ARG A 67 37.83 -18.87 -30.14
C ARG A 67 38.43 -18.76 -31.55
N SER A 68 39.49 -17.99 -31.70
CA SER A 68 40.48 -18.16 -32.76
C SER A 68 41.79 -17.52 -32.36
#